data_AF-E0VPN1-F1
#
_entry.id   AF-E0VPN1-F1
#
_cell.length_a   1.000
_cell.length_b   1.000
_cell.length_c   1.000
_cell.angle_alpha   90.00
_cell.angle_beta   90.00
_cell.angle_gamma   90.00
#
_symmetry.space_group_name_H-M   'P 1'
#
loop_
_entity.id
_entity.type
_entity.pdbx_description
1 polymer ?
#
loop_
_entity_poly.entity_id
_entity_poly.type
_entity_poly.pdbx_seq_one_letter_code
_entity_poly.pdbx_strand_id
1 'polypeptide(L)'
;MGGNKKNGNKKKKKEQEEKDVLTEVDREYYEIQLNDLNRKLNRLKSKCEDLETLNLQLEENIKILDEDRSDIIAFLKKNLISKTNELSELQERFDGLKQSMESGVVSYKEKITNMEQEYKNMQNELTSEIKLLMGKLNSLEEFRTQKEELTSKFLQQEKKMREQEEKHKKNLYENEKKFILEKNKLKKEMETRLLKLSLEFQKATDLRMASTTHKMIRENIAVNNELTTMQESQIEMIKENEKMKKLIQEIKINGQLVEEEKNMVLKKNLTLIKVIEDLIKKREEDEEKIKKYYKMEKYCQTLKNKLNETDDKLKEANGEIKKLSERLSTGQTNAAKLYADIAALKLNSRRLYGILHRAVNAVKDALRIHETPEESEEIILSKRLALLNNLLQILNRAEMSEKERYL
;
A
#
# COMPACT_ATOMS: atom_id res chain seq x y z
N MET A 1 104.16 44.03 -42.31
CA MET A 1 104.33 45.10 -43.31
C MET A 1 103.57 46.31 -42.78
N GLY A 2 104.26 47.26 -42.16
CA GLY A 2 104.89 48.38 -42.87
C GLY A 2 103.87 49.53 -42.84
N GLY A 3 103.91 50.41 -41.85
CA GLY A 3 104.68 51.65 -41.89
C GLY A 3 103.79 52.76 -42.48
N ASN A 4 103.75 54.00 -42.04
CA ASN A 4 104.61 54.77 -41.15
C ASN A 4 103.88 56.10 -40.88
N LYS A 5 104.12 56.70 -39.70
CA LYS A 5 104.57 58.11 -39.46
C LYS A 5 104.09 59.23 -40.42
N LYS A 6 103.83 60.46 -40.00
CA LYS A 6 104.07 61.21 -38.75
C LYS A 6 103.53 62.63 -38.95
N ASN A 7 103.10 63.22 -37.84
CA ASN A 7 103.41 64.58 -37.36
C ASN A 7 103.40 65.76 -38.36
N GLY A 8 102.50 66.70 -38.09
CA GLY A 8 102.83 67.76 -37.13
C GLY A 8 103.07 69.16 -37.68
N ASN A 9 102.44 70.11 -36.99
CA ASN A 9 103.04 71.29 -36.33
C ASN A 9 102.59 72.67 -36.83
N LYS A 10 101.80 73.32 -35.95
CA LYS A 10 101.87 74.71 -35.44
C LYS A 10 102.26 75.86 -36.37
N LYS A 11 101.40 76.89 -36.39
CA LYS A 11 101.63 78.29 -35.93
C LYS A 11 100.33 79.11 -36.13
N LYS A 12 99.62 79.55 -35.08
CA LYS A 12 99.72 80.89 -34.43
C LYS A 12 100.08 82.03 -35.39
N LYS A 13 99.12 82.92 -35.73
CA LYS A 13 98.93 84.24 -35.10
C LYS A 13 97.89 85.11 -35.84
N LYS A 14 97.15 85.86 -35.00
CA LYS A 14 96.62 87.22 -35.17
C LYS A 14 95.26 87.41 -35.85
N GLU A 15 94.34 87.83 -34.99
CA GLU A 15 93.21 88.73 -35.20
C GLU A 15 93.32 89.60 -36.46
N GLN A 16 92.32 89.44 -37.33
CA GLN A 16 91.74 90.50 -38.12
C GLN A 16 90.23 90.28 -38.05
N GLU A 17 89.54 91.18 -37.36
CA GLU A 17 88.15 91.50 -37.68
C GLU A 17 88.09 91.85 -39.16
N GLU A 18 87.34 91.07 -39.94
CA GLU A 18 86.46 91.56 -41.00
C GLU A 18 85.95 90.39 -41.85
N LYS A 19 84.65 90.48 -42.16
CA LYS A 19 83.93 89.88 -43.30
C LYS A 19 83.35 88.49 -43.09
N ASP A 20 82.08 88.51 -42.73
CA ASP A 20 81.01 87.68 -43.30
C ASP A 20 81.33 87.28 -44.74
N VAL A 21 81.78 86.04 -44.94
CA VAL A 21 81.73 85.35 -46.24
C VAL A 21 81.58 83.84 -45.96
N LEU A 22 80.47 83.42 -45.32
CA LEU A 22 79.72 82.38 -46.01
C LEU A 22 79.18 83.11 -47.23
N THR A 23 79.63 82.77 -48.43
CA THR A 23 79.00 83.25 -49.66
C THR A 23 77.50 83.02 -49.50
N GLU A 24 76.63 83.97 -49.87
CA GLU A 24 75.16 83.79 -49.78
C GLU A 24 74.75 82.43 -50.35
N VAL A 25 75.45 81.99 -51.41
CA VAL A 25 75.36 80.67 -52.05
C VAL A 25 75.59 79.48 -51.10
N ASP A 26 76.60 79.52 -50.22
CA ASP A 26 76.90 78.41 -49.29
C ASP A 26 75.88 78.37 -48.13
N ARG A 27 75.43 79.55 -47.68
CA ARG A 27 74.36 79.67 -46.67
C ARG A 27 73.04 79.14 -47.24
N GLU A 28 72.69 79.55 -48.46
CA GLU A 28 71.53 79.05 -49.20
C GLU A 28 71.64 77.54 -49.47
N TYR A 29 72.82 77.02 -49.82
CA TYR A 29 73.03 75.59 -50.04
C TYR A 29 72.77 74.75 -48.78
N TYR A 30 73.32 75.15 -47.63
CA TYR A 30 73.06 74.47 -46.36
C TYR A 30 71.61 74.67 -45.89
N GLU A 31 70.99 75.81 -46.19
CA GLU A 31 69.58 76.07 -45.88
C GLU A 31 68.64 75.21 -46.73
N ILE A 32 68.96 75.00 -48.00
CA ILE A 32 68.27 74.04 -48.88
C ILE A 32 68.45 72.61 -48.35
N GLN A 33 69.66 72.21 -47.96
CA GLN A 33 69.90 70.90 -47.36
C GLN A 33 69.14 70.71 -46.04
N LEU A 34 69.14 71.70 -45.16
CA LEU A 34 68.40 71.69 -43.90
C LEU A 34 66.90 71.59 -44.16
N ASN A 35 66.38 72.32 -45.16
CA ASN A 35 64.97 72.23 -45.55
C ASN A 35 64.62 70.86 -46.12
N ASP A 36 65.47 70.26 -46.94
CA ASP A 36 65.25 68.91 -47.48
C ASP A 36 65.38 67.82 -46.41
N LEU A 37 66.33 67.94 -45.48
CA LEU A 37 66.41 67.05 -44.32
C LEU A 37 65.22 67.23 -43.39
N ASN A 38 64.76 68.45 -43.13
CA ASN A 38 63.56 68.71 -42.34
C ASN A 38 62.29 68.17 -43.02
N ARG A 39 62.19 68.28 -44.35
CA ARG A 39 61.10 67.64 -45.12
C ARG A 39 61.15 66.12 -45.00
N LYS A 40 62.32 65.50 -45.10
CA LYS A 40 62.49 64.05 -44.90
C LYS A 40 62.17 63.63 -43.47
N LEU A 41 62.61 64.39 -42.48
CA LEU A 41 62.32 64.19 -41.06
C LEU A 41 60.81 64.27 -40.80
N ASN A 42 60.14 65.29 -41.33
CA ASN A 42 58.69 65.47 -41.17
C ASN A 42 57.90 64.35 -41.86
N ARG A 43 58.34 63.88 -43.04
CA ARG A 43 57.75 62.70 -43.70
C ARG A 43 57.92 61.43 -42.86
N LEU A 44 59.09 61.22 -42.27
CA LEU A 44 59.34 60.06 -41.40
C LEU A 44 58.54 60.16 -40.10
N LYS A 45 58.42 61.34 -39.49
CA LYS A 45 57.58 61.57 -38.31
C LYS A 45 56.11 61.30 -38.59
N SER A 46 55.57 61.88 -39.67
CA SER A 46 54.20 61.62 -40.11
C SER A 46 53.97 60.13 -40.39
N LYS A 47 54.92 59.44 -41.03
CA LYS A 47 54.84 57.99 -41.23
C LYS A 47 54.90 57.20 -39.91
N CYS A 48 55.70 57.64 -38.93
CA CYS A 48 55.73 57.02 -37.62
C CYS A 48 54.40 57.23 -36.88
N GLU A 49 53.83 58.44 -36.91
CA GLU A 49 52.51 58.75 -36.35
C GLU A 49 51.41 57.90 -37.02
N ASP A 50 51.44 57.75 -38.35
CA ASP A 50 50.52 56.88 -39.10
C ASP A 50 50.69 55.39 -38.70
N LEU A 51 51.93 54.93 -38.48
CA LEU A 51 52.19 53.56 -38.03
C LEU A 51 51.79 53.34 -36.57
N GLU A 52 51.98 54.32 -35.70
CA GLU A 52 51.55 54.27 -34.30
C GLU A 52 50.03 54.24 -34.19
N THR A 53 49.33 55.10 -34.93
CA THR A 53 47.87 55.10 -35.00
C THR A 53 47.33 53.78 -35.57
N LEU A 54 47.96 53.24 -36.61
CA LEU A 54 47.60 51.92 -37.15
C LEU A 54 47.83 50.79 -36.15
N ASN A 55 48.96 50.80 -35.42
CA ASN A 55 49.23 49.81 -34.38
C ASN A 55 48.20 49.88 -33.25
N LEU A 56 47.83 51.07 -32.79
CA LEU A 56 46.79 51.25 -31.77
C LEU A 56 45.43 50.70 -32.26
N GLN A 57 45.06 50.98 -33.51
CA GLN A 57 43.84 50.44 -34.12
C GLN A 57 43.88 48.91 -34.23
N LEU A 58 45.04 48.33 -34.61
CA LEU A 58 45.20 46.87 -34.67
C LEU A 58 45.12 46.23 -33.29
N GLU A 59 45.71 46.84 -32.26
CA GLU A 59 45.60 46.36 -30.87
C GLU A 59 44.16 46.40 -30.36
N GLU A 60 43.41 47.46 -30.68
CA GLU A 60 42.00 47.58 -30.34
C GLU A 60 41.16 46.51 -31.07
N ASN A 61 41.38 46.32 -32.37
CA ASN A 61 40.71 45.28 -33.14
C ASN A 61 41.01 43.87 -32.62
N ILE A 62 42.25 43.59 -32.19
CA ILE A 62 42.60 42.30 -31.57
C ILE A 62 41.83 42.09 -30.27
N LYS A 63 41.73 43.12 -29.42
CA LYS A 63 40.95 43.04 -28.17
C LYS A 63 39.48 42.75 -28.43
N ILE A 64 38.86 43.48 -29.36
CA ILE A 64 37.45 43.26 -29.74
C ILE A 64 37.26 41.84 -30.26
N LEU A 65 38.15 41.36 -31.14
CA LEU A 65 38.08 39.98 -31.66
C LEU A 65 38.27 38.92 -30.56
N ASP A 66 39.11 39.18 -29.57
CA ASP A 66 39.31 38.28 -28.43
C ASP A 66 38.08 38.25 -27.51
N GLU A 67 37.44 39.39 -27.27
CA GLU A 67 36.17 39.51 -26.53
C GLU A 67 35.05 38.77 -27.27
N ASP A 68 34.84 39.07 -28.56
CA ASP A 68 33.84 38.39 -29.40
C ASP A 68 34.05 36.87 -29.45
N ARG A 69 35.31 36.43 -29.58
CA ARG A 69 35.65 35.01 -29.55
C ARG A 69 35.33 34.39 -28.19
N SER A 70 35.65 35.08 -27.09
CA SER A 70 35.33 34.63 -25.74
C SER A 70 33.83 34.48 -25.55
N ASP A 71 33.04 35.44 -26.02
CA ASP A 71 31.58 35.44 -25.93
C ASP A 71 30.95 34.32 -26.76
N ILE A 72 31.44 34.09 -27.99
CA ILE A 72 31.02 32.96 -28.84
C ILE A 72 31.34 31.64 -28.14
N ILE A 73 32.54 31.49 -27.57
CA ILE A 73 32.92 30.27 -26.83
C ILE A 73 32.00 30.07 -25.62
N ALA A 74 31.70 31.12 -24.86
CA ALA A 74 30.81 31.04 -23.71
C ALA A 74 29.38 30.64 -24.12
N PHE A 75 28.86 31.22 -25.20
CA PHE A 75 27.57 30.85 -25.76
C PHE A 75 27.52 29.39 -26.22
N LEU A 76 28.53 28.95 -26.98
CA LEU A 76 28.62 27.55 -27.45
C LEU A 76 28.76 26.57 -26.29
N LYS A 77 29.56 26.89 -25.27
CA LYS A 77 29.66 26.07 -24.04
C LYS A 77 28.32 25.96 -23.32
N LYS A 78 27.62 27.08 -23.14
CA LYS A 78 26.29 27.10 -22.50
C LYS A 78 25.29 26.27 -23.29
N ASN A 79 25.27 26.41 -24.61
CA ASN A 79 24.38 25.65 -25.49
C ASN A 79 24.72 24.14 -25.46
N LEU A 80 26.02 23.79 -25.49
CA LEU A 80 26.47 22.41 -25.37
C LEU A 80 26.01 21.80 -24.05
N ILE A 81 26.20 22.49 -22.92
CA ILE A 81 25.73 22.02 -21.61
C ILE A 81 24.21 21.85 -21.60
N SER A 82 23.45 22.82 -22.14
CA SER A 82 22.00 22.71 -22.26
C SER A 82 21.59 21.46 -23.04
N LYS A 83 22.23 21.20 -24.19
CA LYS A 83 21.93 20.03 -25.02
C LYS A 83 22.36 18.71 -24.39
N THR A 84 23.48 18.70 -23.67
CA THR A 84 23.91 17.52 -22.90
C THR A 84 22.92 17.21 -21.77
N ASN A 85 22.43 18.23 -21.06
CA ASN A 85 21.42 18.05 -20.03
C ASN A 85 20.09 17.55 -20.62
N GLU A 86 19.61 18.16 -21.71
CA GLU A 86 18.42 17.70 -22.44
C GLU A 86 18.55 16.23 -22.89
N LEU A 87 19.72 15.84 -23.40
CA LEU A 87 19.99 14.45 -23.78
C LEU A 87 19.97 13.51 -22.57
N SER A 88 20.56 13.93 -21.44
CA SER A 88 20.54 13.14 -20.20
C SER A 88 19.13 12.95 -19.67
N GLU A 89 18.32 14.02 -19.60
CA GLU A 89 16.92 13.95 -19.18
C GLU A 89 16.07 13.07 -20.09
N LEU A 90 16.27 13.17 -21.41
CA LEU A 90 15.55 12.35 -22.38
C LEU A 90 15.95 10.88 -22.26
N GLN A 91 17.22 10.60 -21.98
CA GLN A 91 17.73 9.24 -21.78
C GLN A 91 17.18 8.62 -20.48
N GLU A 92 17.17 9.36 -19.36
CA GLU A 92 16.55 8.89 -18.12
C GLU A 92 15.05 8.61 -18.31
N ARG A 93 14.35 9.47 -19.04
CA ARG A 93 12.93 9.26 -19.37
C ARG A 93 12.73 8.03 -20.24
N PHE A 94 13.61 7.81 -21.22
CA PHE A 94 13.59 6.64 -22.08
C PHE A 94 13.81 5.36 -21.28
N ASP A 95 14.82 5.34 -20.40
CA ASP A 95 15.13 4.19 -19.55
C ASP A 95 14.00 3.89 -18.57
N GLY A 96 13.39 4.93 -17.96
CA GLY A 96 12.21 4.77 -17.12
C GLY A 96 11.01 4.20 -17.87
N LEU A 97 10.75 4.67 -19.10
CA LEU A 97 9.67 4.14 -19.94
C LEU A 97 9.93 2.68 -20.34
N LYS A 98 11.17 2.35 -20.69
CA LYS A 98 11.60 1.00 -21.03
C LYS A 98 11.44 0.05 -19.85
N GLN A 99 11.88 0.45 -18.65
CA GLN A 99 11.72 -0.34 -17.43
C GLN A 99 10.25 -0.55 -17.07
N SER A 100 9.41 0.49 -17.21
CA SER A 100 7.96 0.38 -17.00
C SER A 100 7.33 -0.60 -17.99
N MET A 101 7.70 -0.53 -19.28
CA MET A 101 7.25 -1.46 -20.30
C MET A 101 7.68 -2.90 -19.99
N GLU A 102 8.95 -3.13 -19.65
CA GLU A 102 9.48 -4.45 -19.30
C GLU A 102 8.76 -5.03 -18.07
N SER A 103 8.57 -4.23 -17.02
CA SER A 103 7.83 -4.65 -15.82
C SER A 103 6.37 -4.99 -16.13
N GLY A 104 5.72 -4.23 -17.02
CA GLY A 104 4.37 -4.51 -17.50
C GLY A 104 4.30 -5.84 -18.23
N VAL A 105 5.24 -6.10 -19.16
CA VAL A 105 5.32 -7.36 -19.90
C VAL A 105 5.50 -8.56 -18.97
N VAL A 106 6.37 -8.44 -17.96
CA VAL A 106 6.56 -9.50 -16.96
C VAL A 106 5.27 -9.74 -16.17
N SER A 107 4.63 -8.68 -15.66
CA SER A 107 3.37 -8.80 -14.92
C SER A 107 2.25 -9.43 -15.75
N TYR A 108 2.13 -9.07 -17.03
CA TYR A 108 1.14 -9.68 -17.92
C TYR A 108 1.44 -11.15 -18.20
N LYS A 109 2.72 -11.52 -18.40
CA LYS A 109 3.12 -12.92 -18.56
C LYS A 109 2.78 -13.73 -17.31
N GLU A 110 3.08 -13.24 -16.12
CA GLU A 110 2.73 -13.90 -14.86
C GLU A 110 1.21 -14.07 -14.70
N LYS A 111 0.42 -13.04 -15.06
CA LYS A 111 -1.04 -13.14 -15.06
C LYS A 111 -1.55 -14.21 -16.02
N ILE A 112 -1.00 -14.27 -17.24
CA ILE A 112 -1.36 -15.30 -18.22
C ILE A 112 -1.01 -16.69 -17.69
N THR A 113 0.20 -16.90 -17.16
CA THR A 113 0.59 -18.21 -16.62
C THR A 113 -0.26 -18.63 -15.43
N ASN A 114 -0.63 -17.68 -14.56
CA ASN A 114 -1.52 -17.97 -13.43
C ASN A 114 -2.93 -18.36 -13.91
N MET A 115 -3.50 -17.63 -14.88
CA MET A 115 -4.81 -17.96 -15.46
C MET A 115 -4.78 -19.31 -16.17
N GLU A 116 -3.72 -19.63 -16.92
CA GLU A 116 -3.55 -20.94 -17.56
C GLU A 116 -3.47 -22.07 -16.53
N GLN A 117 -2.78 -21.84 -15.41
CA GLN A 117 -2.69 -22.81 -14.32
C GLN A 117 -4.04 -23.00 -13.61
N GLU A 118 -4.76 -21.92 -13.32
CA GLU A 118 -6.12 -21.97 -12.74
C GLU A 118 -7.08 -22.72 -13.67
N TYR A 119 -7.04 -22.43 -14.97
CA TYR A 119 -7.86 -23.12 -15.96
C TYR A 119 -7.54 -24.61 -16.02
N LYS A 120 -6.25 -24.97 -16.02
CA LYS A 120 -5.82 -26.36 -16.01
C LYS A 120 -6.24 -27.10 -14.74
N ASN A 121 -6.18 -26.44 -13.58
CA ASN A 121 -6.65 -27.01 -12.32
C ASN A 121 -8.17 -27.24 -12.36
N MET A 122 -8.95 -26.26 -12.79
CA MET A 122 -10.40 -26.38 -12.95
C MET A 122 -10.76 -27.51 -13.94
N GLN A 123 -10.03 -27.61 -15.06
CA GLN A 123 -10.22 -28.70 -16.02
C GLN A 123 -9.95 -30.07 -15.39
N ASN A 124 -8.90 -30.21 -14.58
CA ASN A 124 -8.58 -31.45 -13.89
C ASN A 124 -9.62 -31.81 -12.83
N GLU A 125 -10.13 -30.83 -12.09
CA GLU A 125 -11.21 -31.01 -11.10
C GLU A 125 -12.49 -31.49 -11.78
N LEU A 126 -12.96 -30.78 -12.81
CA LEU A 126 -14.16 -31.16 -13.58
C LEU A 126 -13.98 -32.54 -14.23
N THR A 127 -12.80 -32.85 -14.76
CA THR A 127 -12.52 -34.17 -15.34
C THR A 127 -12.57 -35.27 -14.27
N SER A 128 -12.10 -34.99 -13.06
CA SER A 128 -12.15 -35.92 -11.93
C SER A 128 -13.58 -36.13 -11.44
N GLU A 129 -14.38 -35.07 -11.39
CA GLU A 129 -15.81 -35.13 -11.06
C GLU A 129 -16.58 -35.94 -12.11
N ILE A 130 -16.34 -35.70 -13.40
CA ILE A 130 -16.95 -36.48 -14.49
C ILE A 130 -16.60 -37.98 -14.35
N LYS A 131 -15.34 -38.33 -14.05
CA LYS A 131 -14.94 -39.72 -13.79
C LYS A 131 -15.64 -40.32 -12.58
N LEU A 132 -15.76 -39.56 -11.49
CA LEU A 132 -16.47 -40.01 -10.28
C LEU A 132 -17.96 -40.25 -10.57
N LEU A 133 -18.60 -39.33 -11.29
CA LEU A 133 -20.01 -39.43 -11.68
C LEU A 133 -20.24 -40.62 -12.62
N MET A 134 -19.35 -40.84 -13.59
CA MET A 134 -19.40 -42.06 -14.42
C MET A 134 -19.27 -43.33 -13.58
N GLY A 135 -18.36 -43.35 -12.59
CA GLY A 135 -18.24 -44.47 -11.66
C GLY A 135 -19.53 -44.73 -10.88
N LYS A 136 -20.15 -43.67 -10.34
CA LYS A 136 -21.45 -43.76 -9.65
C LYS A 136 -22.57 -44.24 -10.57
N LEU A 137 -22.60 -43.76 -11.81
CA LEU A 137 -23.59 -44.17 -12.81
C LEU A 137 -23.46 -45.67 -13.13
N ASN A 138 -22.24 -46.15 -13.36
CA ASN A 138 -21.97 -47.57 -13.62
C ASN A 138 -22.44 -48.45 -12.44
N SER A 139 -22.13 -48.05 -11.20
CA SER A 139 -22.61 -48.79 -10.01
C SER A 139 -24.14 -48.79 -9.90
N LEU A 140 -24.79 -47.69 -10.31
CA LEU A 140 -26.25 -47.60 -10.31
C LEU A 140 -26.89 -48.49 -11.41
N GLU A 141 -26.29 -48.54 -12.59
CA GLU A 141 -26.70 -49.44 -13.68
C GLU A 141 -26.51 -50.91 -13.29
N GLU A 142 -25.41 -51.24 -12.63
CA GLU A 142 -25.16 -52.59 -12.11
C GLU A 142 -26.18 -52.98 -11.05
N PHE A 143 -26.47 -52.08 -10.09
CA PHE A 143 -27.52 -52.29 -9.09
C PHE A 143 -28.90 -52.49 -9.74
N ARG A 144 -29.23 -51.69 -10.76
CA ARG A 144 -30.49 -51.82 -11.49
C ARG A 144 -30.58 -53.18 -12.16
N THR A 145 -29.52 -53.61 -12.84
CA THR A 145 -29.46 -54.92 -13.52
C THR A 145 -29.64 -56.06 -12.51
N GLN A 146 -28.91 -56.03 -11.39
CA GLN A 146 -29.04 -57.02 -10.32
C GLN A 146 -30.46 -57.05 -9.73
N LYS A 147 -31.08 -55.89 -9.54
CA LYS A 147 -32.46 -55.80 -9.05
C LYS A 147 -33.45 -56.41 -10.05
N GLU A 148 -33.31 -56.11 -11.34
CA GLU A 148 -34.16 -56.66 -12.39
C GLU A 148 -34.01 -58.20 -12.47
N GLU A 149 -32.78 -58.72 -12.41
CA GLU A 149 -32.52 -60.16 -12.36
C GLU A 149 -33.15 -60.82 -11.13
N LEU A 150 -32.97 -60.22 -9.94
CA LEU A 150 -33.51 -60.75 -8.69
C LEU A 150 -35.04 -60.74 -8.71
N THR A 151 -35.64 -59.67 -9.21
CA THR A 151 -37.10 -59.56 -9.36
C THR A 151 -37.63 -60.63 -10.31
N SER A 152 -36.95 -60.86 -11.44
CA SER A 152 -37.29 -61.93 -12.39
C SER A 152 -37.21 -63.32 -11.74
N LYS A 153 -36.14 -63.60 -10.98
CA LYS A 153 -35.99 -64.87 -10.22
C LYS A 153 -37.12 -65.04 -9.20
N PHE A 154 -37.48 -64.00 -8.46
CA PHE A 154 -38.59 -64.03 -7.51
C PHE A 154 -39.93 -64.33 -8.19
N LEU A 155 -40.26 -63.64 -9.28
CA LEU A 155 -41.49 -63.89 -10.05
C LEU A 155 -41.54 -65.34 -10.57
N GLN A 156 -40.41 -65.86 -11.05
CA GLN A 156 -40.33 -67.25 -11.51
C GLN A 156 -40.52 -68.24 -10.35
N GLN A 157 -39.94 -67.96 -9.18
CA GLN A 157 -40.09 -68.80 -7.99
C GLN A 157 -41.53 -68.78 -7.46
N GLU A 158 -42.16 -67.61 -7.42
CA GLU A 158 -43.56 -67.46 -7.00
C GLU A 158 -44.51 -68.23 -7.93
N LYS A 159 -44.27 -68.15 -9.25
CA LYS A 159 -45.03 -68.94 -10.23
C LYS A 159 -44.86 -70.44 -9.99
N LYS A 160 -43.63 -70.92 -9.81
CA LYS A 160 -43.35 -72.34 -9.51
C LYS A 160 -44.01 -72.79 -8.20
N MET A 161 -44.02 -71.94 -7.18
CA MET A 161 -44.64 -72.24 -5.89
C MET A 161 -46.16 -72.38 -6.04
N ARG A 162 -46.79 -71.46 -6.77
CA ARG A 162 -48.23 -71.53 -7.08
C ARG A 162 -48.60 -72.79 -7.87
N GLU A 163 -47.80 -73.15 -8.87
CA GLU A 163 -47.98 -74.40 -9.63
C GLU A 163 -47.82 -75.65 -8.73
N GLN A 164 -46.87 -75.64 -7.80
CA GLN A 164 -46.70 -76.72 -6.83
C GLN A 164 -47.86 -76.83 -5.85
N GLU A 165 -48.38 -75.71 -5.35
CA GLU A 165 -49.56 -75.67 -4.47
C GLU A 165 -50.79 -76.24 -5.18
N GLU A 166 -51.05 -75.82 -6.43
CA GLU A 166 -52.16 -76.36 -7.22
C GLU A 166 -52.00 -77.87 -7.45
N LYS A 167 -50.78 -78.32 -7.78
CA LYS A 167 -50.48 -79.75 -7.96
C LYS A 167 -50.69 -80.52 -6.66
N HIS A 168 -50.24 -79.97 -5.54
CA HIS A 168 -50.41 -80.58 -4.22
C HIS A 168 -51.90 -80.68 -3.84
N LYS A 169 -52.68 -79.62 -4.07
CA LYS A 169 -54.13 -79.61 -3.83
C LYS A 169 -54.86 -80.65 -4.68
N LYS A 170 -54.50 -80.78 -5.97
CA LYS A 170 -55.04 -81.83 -6.86
C LYS A 170 -54.69 -83.23 -6.34
N ASN A 171 -53.42 -83.45 -5.97
CA ASN A 171 -52.98 -84.74 -5.42
C ASN A 171 -53.68 -85.07 -4.10
N LEU A 172 -53.87 -84.09 -3.21
CA LEU A 172 -54.61 -84.26 -1.95
C LEU A 172 -56.04 -84.70 -2.22
N TYR A 173 -56.73 -84.00 -3.13
CA TYR A 173 -58.10 -84.34 -3.53
C TYR A 173 -58.20 -85.75 -4.12
N GLU A 174 -57.27 -86.14 -5.00
CA GLU A 174 -57.24 -87.50 -5.56
C GLU A 174 -56.99 -88.56 -4.49
N ASN A 175 -56.08 -88.31 -3.56
CA ASN A 175 -55.78 -89.20 -2.45
C ASN A 175 -56.97 -89.31 -1.49
N GLU A 176 -57.62 -88.21 -1.13
CA GLU A 176 -58.85 -88.19 -0.33
C GLU A 176 -59.96 -88.96 -1.02
N LYS A 177 -60.16 -88.75 -2.33
CA LYS A 177 -61.15 -89.49 -3.12
C LYS A 177 -60.87 -91.00 -3.10
N LYS A 178 -59.61 -91.42 -3.33
CA LYS A 178 -59.19 -92.83 -3.25
C LYS A 178 -59.44 -93.39 -1.86
N PHE A 179 -59.03 -92.67 -0.81
CA PHE A 179 -59.23 -93.06 0.57
C PHE A 179 -60.72 -93.19 0.94
N ILE A 180 -61.59 -92.28 0.49
CA ILE A 180 -63.04 -92.37 0.72
C ILE A 180 -63.62 -93.58 0.00
N LEU A 181 -63.21 -93.84 -1.25
CA LEU A 181 -63.65 -95.02 -2.00
C LEU A 181 -63.21 -96.33 -1.33
N GLU A 182 -61.95 -96.42 -0.92
CA GLU A 182 -61.41 -97.57 -0.18
C GLU A 182 -62.08 -97.73 1.18
N LYS A 183 -62.31 -96.64 1.93
CA LYS A 183 -63.05 -96.66 3.19
C LYS A 183 -64.48 -97.14 2.98
N ASN A 184 -65.17 -96.70 1.94
CA ASN A 184 -66.53 -97.15 1.62
C ASN A 184 -66.55 -98.63 1.20
N LYS A 185 -65.54 -99.08 0.46
CA LYS A 185 -65.38 -100.50 0.11
C LYS A 185 -65.16 -101.34 1.36
N LEU A 186 -64.27 -100.91 2.25
CA LEU A 186 -63.98 -101.58 3.52
C LEU A 186 -65.20 -101.56 4.45
N LYS A 187 -65.94 -100.45 4.53
CA LYS A 187 -67.22 -100.37 5.26
C LYS A 187 -68.23 -101.36 4.72
N LYS A 188 -68.41 -101.46 3.40
CA LYS A 188 -69.30 -102.47 2.80
C LYS A 188 -68.84 -103.89 3.13
N GLU A 189 -67.55 -104.19 3.02
CA GLU A 189 -67.01 -105.50 3.40
C GLU A 189 -67.23 -105.80 4.88
N MET A 190 -67.02 -104.81 5.75
CA MET A 190 -67.24 -104.89 7.19
C MET A 190 -68.72 -105.02 7.54
N GLU A 191 -69.63 -104.28 6.89
CA GLU A 191 -71.09 -104.42 7.03
C GLU A 191 -71.54 -105.80 6.58
N THR A 192 -71.01 -106.32 5.46
CA THR A 192 -71.32 -107.69 5.01
C THR A 192 -70.82 -108.71 6.03
N ARG A 193 -69.59 -108.53 6.56
CA ARG A 193 -69.04 -109.40 7.61
C ARG A 193 -69.78 -109.24 8.94
N LEU A 194 -70.23 -108.06 9.30
CA LEU A 194 -71.03 -107.78 10.50
C LEU A 194 -72.44 -108.29 10.34
N LEU A 195 -73.06 -108.26 9.16
CA LEU A 195 -74.34 -108.91 8.90
C LEU A 195 -74.19 -110.42 9.03
N LYS A 196 -73.12 -110.99 8.46
CA LYS A 196 -72.81 -112.41 8.61
C LYS A 196 -72.53 -112.77 10.07
N LEU A 197 -71.68 -112.00 10.74
CA LEU A 197 -71.34 -112.18 12.14
C LEU A 197 -72.55 -111.92 13.00
N SER A 198 -73.40 -110.91 12.78
CA SER A 198 -74.63 -110.66 13.52
C SER A 198 -75.69 -111.71 13.23
N LEU A 199 -75.76 -112.31 12.04
CA LEU A 199 -76.60 -113.49 11.81
C LEU A 199 -76.06 -114.71 12.60
N GLU A 200 -74.75 -114.88 12.66
CA GLU A 200 -74.08 -115.93 13.44
C GLU A 200 -74.15 -115.64 14.96
N PHE A 201 -74.05 -114.37 15.36
CA PHE A 201 -74.00 -113.86 16.72
C PHE A 201 -75.41 -113.75 17.26
N GLN A 202 -76.41 -113.23 16.54
CA GLN A 202 -77.83 -113.31 16.91
C GLN A 202 -78.25 -114.77 17.05
N LYS A 203 -77.86 -115.67 16.14
CA LYS A 203 -78.03 -117.13 16.35
C LYS A 203 -77.32 -117.66 17.61
N ALA A 204 -76.17 -117.11 17.98
CA ALA A 204 -75.41 -117.51 19.17
C ALA A 204 -75.80 -116.76 20.47
N THR A 205 -76.43 -115.59 20.37
CA THR A 205 -76.74 -114.59 21.42
C THR A 205 -78.18 -114.68 21.84
N ASP A 206 -79.11 -114.94 20.90
CA ASP A 206 -80.43 -115.46 21.23
C ASP A 206 -80.28 -116.78 22.03
N LEU A 207 -79.13 -117.46 21.86
CA LEU A 207 -78.73 -118.61 22.66
C LEU A 207 -77.96 -118.28 23.95
N ARG A 208 -77.44 -117.05 24.19
CA ARG A 208 -76.47 -116.85 25.29
C ARG A 208 -76.26 -115.47 25.93
N MET A 209 -76.92 -114.36 25.57
CA MET A 209 -76.56 -113.08 26.22
C MET A 209 -77.25 -112.82 27.56
N ALA A 210 -76.41 -112.59 28.59
CA ALA A 210 -76.78 -112.10 29.90
C ALA A 210 -76.39 -110.61 30.07
N SER A 211 -77.21 -109.92 30.86
CA SER A 211 -77.21 -108.49 31.21
C SER A 211 -75.83 -107.81 31.46
N THR A 212 -74.82 -108.53 31.95
CA THR A 212 -73.51 -107.98 32.35
C THR A 212 -72.74 -107.31 31.21
N THR A 213 -72.85 -107.81 29.98
CA THR A 213 -72.12 -107.25 28.83
C THR A 213 -72.64 -105.86 28.43
N HIS A 214 -73.92 -105.57 28.67
CA HIS A 214 -74.48 -104.23 28.45
C HIS A 214 -73.95 -103.19 29.46
N LYS A 215 -73.51 -103.63 30.65
CA LYS A 215 -72.95 -102.72 31.66
C LYS A 215 -71.53 -102.27 31.28
N MET A 216 -70.67 -103.19 30.82
CA MET A 216 -69.30 -102.86 30.40
C MET A 216 -69.24 -101.92 29.20
N ILE A 217 -70.17 -102.05 28.24
CA ILE A 217 -70.24 -101.14 27.08
C ILE A 217 -70.54 -99.70 27.54
N ARG A 218 -71.43 -99.54 28.52
CA ARG A 218 -71.77 -98.22 29.07
C ARG A 218 -70.59 -97.58 29.82
N GLU A 219 -69.83 -98.36 30.59
CA GLU A 219 -68.61 -97.87 31.25
C GLU A 219 -67.53 -97.45 30.25
N ASN A 220 -67.33 -98.20 29.16
CA ASN A 220 -66.33 -97.86 28.15
C ASN A 220 -66.65 -96.54 27.43
N ILE A 221 -67.94 -96.30 27.14
CA ILE A 221 -68.41 -95.04 26.55
C ILE A 221 -68.16 -93.87 27.52
N ALA A 222 -68.40 -94.06 28.82
CA ALA A 222 -68.16 -93.01 29.82
C ALA A 222 -66.68 -92.64 29.92
N VAL A 223 -65.79 -93.63 29.96
CA VAL A 223 -64.33 -93.42 30.02
C VAL A 223 -63.81 -92.71 28.76
N ASN A 224 -64.32 -93.08 27.58
CA ASN A 224 -63.87 -92.47 26.33
C ASN A 224 -64.31 -90.99 26.22
N ASN A 225 -65.48 -90.65 26.78
CA ASN A 225 -65.92 -89.27 26.86
C ASN A 225 -65.04 -88.44 27.80
N GLU A 226 -64.66 -88.98 28.97
CA GLU A 226 -63.70 -88.32 29.87
C GLU A 226 -62.31 -88.15 29.25
N LEU A 227 -61.85 -89.13 28.46
CA LEU A 227 -60.57 -89.01 27.75
C LEU A 227 -60.60 -87.89 26.72
N THR A 228 -61.73 -87.74 26.02
CA THR A 228 -61.90 -86.69 24.99
C THR A 228 -61.89 -85.31 25.61
N THR A 229 -62.61 -85.10 26.73
CA THR A 229 -62.60 -83.82 27.44
C THR A 229 -61.22 -83.49 28.01
N MET A 230 -60.49 -84.49 28.51
CA MET A 230 -59.10 -84.30 28.97
C MET A 230 -58.15 -83.91 27.82
N GLN A 231 -58.31 -84.50 26.64
CA GLN A 231 -57.52 -84.15 25.45
C GLN A 231 -57.80 -82.71 24.99
N GLU A 232 -59.06 -82.27 25.00
CA GLU A 232 -59.44 -80.90 24.65
C GLU A 232 -58.77 -79.88 25.60
N SER A 233 -58.82 -80.14 26.92
CA SER A 233 -58.13 -79.32 27.92
C SER A 233 -56.61 -79.29 27.73
N GLN A 234 -55.99 -80.41 27.36
CA GLN A 234 -54.56 -80.47 27.07
C GLN A 234 -54.18 -79.60 25.86
N ILE A 235 -55.00 -79.62 24.80
CA ILE A 235 -54.78 -78.79 23.61
C ILE A 235 -54.90 -77.29 23.94
N GLU A 236 -55.85 -76.91 24.80
CA GLU A 236 -56.00 -75.52 25.26
C GLU A 236 -54.78 -75.04 26.05
N MET A 237 -54.30 -75.84 27.00
CA MET A 237 -53.08 -75.53 27.76
C MET A 237 -51.85 -75.37 26.85
N ILE A 238 -51.70 -76.21 25.82
CA ILE A 238 -50.60 -76.08 24.85
C ILE A 238 -50.70 -74.74 24.10
N LYS A 239 -51.90 -74.36 23.64
CA LYS A 239 -52.12 -73.07 22.96
C LYS A 239 -51.81 -71.88 23.86
N GLU A 240 -52.19 -71.92 25.13
CA GLU A 240 -51.86 -70.86 26.09
C GLU A 240 -50.35 -70.77 26.35
N ASN A 241 -49.67 -71.91 26.47
CA ASN A 241 -48.23 -71.96 26.66
C ASN A 241 -47.48 -71.37 25.44
N GLU A 242 -47.92 -71.68 24.21
CA GLU A 242 -47.37 -71.07 23.00
C GLU A 242 -47.59 -69.55 22.94
N LYS A 243 -48.77 -69.06 23.34
CA LYS A 243 -49.03 -67.62 23.43
C LYS A 243 -48.11 -66.95 24.45
N MET A 244 -47.91 -67.55 25.62
CA MET A 244 -47.00 -67.01 26.63
C MET A 244 -45.55 -67.01 26.17
N LYS A 245 -45.10 -68.05 25.45
CA LYS A 245 -43.75 -68.06 24.85
C LYS A 245 -43.55 -66.92 23.86
N LYS A 246 -44.54 -66.63 23.01
CA LYS A 246 -44.50 -65.49 22.08
C LYS A 246 -44.44 -64.15 22.82
N LEU A 247 -45.29 -63.97 23.83
CA LEU A 247 -45.30 -62.76 24.65
C LEU A 247 -43.94 -62.54 25.35
N ILE A 248 -43.33 -63.60 25.89
CA ILE A 248 -41.99 -63.52 26.51
C ILE A 248 -40.94 -63.12 25.48
N GLN A 249 -41.00 -63.66 24.26
CA GLN A 249 -40.08 -63.28 23.18
C GLN A 249 -40.24 -61.80 22.79
N GLU A 250 -41.48 -61.32 22.65
CA GLU A 250 -41.77 -59.91 22.36
C GLU A 250 -41.26 -58.98 23.46
N ILE A 251 -41.53 -59.31 24.73
CA ILE A 251 -41.02 -58.53 25.88
C ILE A 251 -39.49 -58.50 25.88
N LYS A 252 -38.83 -59.62 25.54
CA LYS A 252 -37.37 -59.68 25.47
C LYS A 252 -36.80 -58.80 24.36
N ILE A 253 -37.41 -58.82 23.17
CA ILE A 253 -37.00 -57.96 22.05
C ILE A 253 -37.21 -56.48 22.40
N ASN A 254 -38.37 -56.14 22.96
CA ASN A 254 -38.66 -54.77 23.40
C ASN A 254 -37.67 -54.30 24.47
N GLY A 255 -37.31 -55.17 25.42
CA GLY A 255 -36.30 -54.85 26.43
C GLY A 255 -34.91 -54.57 25.85
N GLN A 256 -34.50 -55.33 24.82
CA GLN A 256 -33.25 -55.07 24.11
C GLN A 256 -33.28 -53.74 23.36
N LEU A 257 -34.37 -53.44 22.66
CA LEU A 257 -34.55 -52.20 21.91
C LEU A 257 -34.51 -50.97 22.83
N VAL A 258 -35.20 -51.02 23.97
CA VAL A 258 -35.18 -49.94 24.97
C VAL A 258 -33.78 -49.71 25.53
N GLU A 259 -33.00 -50.78 25.79
CA GLU A 259 -31.64 -50.65 26.28
C GLU A 259 -30.70 -50.06 25.22
N GLU A 260 -30.87 -50.42 23.94
CA GLU A 260 -30.16 -49.81 22.82
C GLU A 260 -30.49 -48.32 22.66
N GLU A 261 -31.77 -47.95 22.73
CA GLU A 261 -32.21 -46.55 22.71
C GLU A 261 -31.62 -45.76 23.88
N LYS A 262 -31.66 -46.30 25.09
CA LYS A 262 -31.04 -45.69 26.28
C LYS A 262 -29.56 -45.43 26.06
N ASN A 263 -28.83 -46.41 25.52
CA ASN A 263 -27.40 -46.28 25.22
C ASN A 263 -27.12 -45.23 24.13
N MET A 264 -27.97 -45.13 23.11
CA MET A 264 -27.87 -44.07 22.09
C MET A 264 -28.09 -42.68 22.71
N VAL A 265 -29.12 -42.52 23.54
CA VAL A 265 -29.41 -41.25 24.23
C VAL A 265 -28.29 -40.86 25.18
N LEU A 266 -27.75 -41.81 25.96
CA LEU A 266 -26.59 -41.56 26.83
C LEU A 266 -25.37 -41.09 26.04
N LYS A 267 -25.05 -41.73 24.92
CA LYS A 267 -23.95 -41.29 24.04
C LYS A 267 -24.17 -39.87 23.53
N LYS A 268 -25.39 -39.55 23.06
CA LYS A 268 -25.75 -38.19 22.61
C LYS A 268 -25.61 -37.18 23.75
N ASN A 269 -26.12 -37.48 24.93
CA ASN A 269 -25.99 -36.60 26.09
C ASN A 269 -24.53 -36.38 26.50
N LEU A 270 -23.69 -37.42 26.48
CA LEU A 270 -22.26 -37.29 26.72
C LEU A 270 -21.57 -36.39 25.68
N THR A 271 -21.93 -36.51 24.40
CA THR A 271 -21.40 -35.60 23.37
C THR A 271 -21.87 -34.16 23.57
N LEU A 272 -23.13 -33.96 23.95
CA LEU A 272 -23.67 -32.62 24.24
C LEU A 272 -22.98 -31.99 25.45
N ILE A 273 -22.74 -32.76 26.52
CA ILE A 273 -22.00 -32.29 27.70
C ILE A 273 -20.60 -31.83 27.31
N LYS A 274 -19.86 -32.63 26.51
CA LYS A 274 -18.52 -32.25 26.02
C LYS A 274 -18.56 -30.94 25.22
N VAL A 275 -19.54 -30.79 24.32
CA VAL A 275 -19.70 -29.54 23.54
C VAL A 275 -19.98 -28.36 24.47
N ILE A 276 -20.82 -28.53 25.50
CA ILE A 276 -21.10 -27.49 26.49
C ILE A 276 -19.82 -27.13 27.26
N GLU A 277 -19.04 -28.11 27.70
CA GLU A 277 -17.77 -27.88 28.39
C GLU A 277 -16.77 -27.10 27.52
N ASP A 278 -16.66 -27.45 26.23
CA ASP A 278 -15.79 -26.74 25.28
C ASP A 278 -16.27 -25.30 25.03
N LEU A 279 -17.59 -25.09 24.94
CA LEU A 279 -18.18 -23.76 24.83
C LEU A 279 -17.93 -22.91 26.08
N ILE A 280 -17.99 -23.50 27.27
CA ILE A 280 -17.66 -22.82 28.54
C ILE A 280 -16.20 -22.37 28.54
N LYS A 281 -15.26 -23.26 28.19
CA LYS A 281 -13.83 -22.91 28.09
C LYS A 281 -13.59 -21.77 27.11
N LYS A 282 -14.21 -21.84 25.93
CA LYS A 282 -14.08 -20.78 24.92
C LYS A 282 -14.62 -19.43 25.43
N ARG A 283 -15.73 -19.46 26.16
CA ARG A 283 -16.28 -18.26 26.81
C ARG A 283 -15.30 -17.67 27.82
N GLU A 284 -14.67 -18.50 28.65
CA GLU A 284 -13.67 -18.04 29.62
C GLU A 284 -12.45 -17.40 28.92
N GLU A 285 -11.96 -18.00 27.84
CA GLU A 285 -10.87 -17.43 27.02
C GLU A 285 -11.26 -16.07 26.40
N ASP A 286 -12.49 -15.95 25.91
CA ASP A 286 -12.97 -14.70 25.31
C ASP A 286 -13.19 -13.62 26.38
N GLU A 287 -13.65 -13.97 27.59
CA GLU A 287 -13.71 -13.04 28.72
C GLU A 287 -12.32 -12.53 29.12
N GLU A 288 -11.28 -13.38 29.08
CA GLU A 288 -9.89 -12.93 29.30
C GLU A 288 -9.40 -11.97 28.21
N LYS A 289 -9.71 -12.25 26.94
CA LYS A 289 -9.37 -11.35 25.83
C LYS A 289 -10.05 -10.00 25.99
N ILE A 290 -11.35 -9.97 26.33
CA ILE A 290 -12.10 -8.74 26.60
C ILE A 290 -11.44 -7.94 27.72
N LYS A 291 -11.05 -8.60 28.83
CA LYS A 291 -10.32 -7.94 29.93
C LYS A 291 -8.99 -7.33 29.45
N LYS A 292 -8.25 -8.00 28.55
CA LYS A 292 -7.01 -7.47 27.96
C LYS A 292 -7.29 -6.27 27.06
N TYR A 293 -8.30 -6.34 26.20
CA TYR A 293 -8.70 -5.21 25.34
C TYR A 293 -9.13 -4.00 26.16
N TYR A 294 -9.92 -4.19 27.22
CA TYR A 294 -10.34 -3.10 28.09
C TYR A 294 -9.17 -2.41 28.80
N LYS A 295 -8.15 -3.18 29.23
CA LYS A 295 -6.90 -2.61 29.76
C LYS A 295 -6.14 -1.80 28.71
N MET A 296 -6.06 -2.31 27.48
CA MET A 296 -5.40 -1.64 26.36
C MET A 296 -6.13 -0.35 25.96
N GLU A 297 -7.45 -0.37 25.90
CA GLU A 297 -8.28 0.79 25.60
C GLU A 297 -8.09 1.89 26.66
N LYS A 298 -8.10 1.53 27.95
CA LYS A 298 -7.75 2.47 29.03
C LYS A 298 -6.36 3.06 28.85
N TYR A 299 -5.38 2.25 28.48
CA TYR A 299 -4.02 2.72 28.23
C TYR A 299 -3.96 3.70 27.04
N CYS A 300 -4.59 3.37 25.92
CA CYS A 300 -4.72 4.25 24.76
C CYS A 300 -5.40 5.57 25.13
N GLN A 301 -6.46 5.53 25.96
CA GLN A 301 -7.13 6.74 26.43
C GLN A 301 -6.19 7.61 27.28
N THR A 302 -5.40 7.01 28.18
CA THR A 302 -4.40 7.78 28.96
C THR A 302 -3.32 8.38 28.08
N LEU A 303 -2.84 7.67 27.05
CA LEU A 303 -1.89 8.21 26.08
C LEU A 303 -2.49 9.34 25.26
N LYS A 304 -3.73 9.22 24.82
CA LYS A 304 -4.44 10.27 24.09
C LYS A 304 -4.60 11.53 24.93
N ASN A 305 -4.93 11.39 26.22
CA ASN A 305 -4.98 12.51 27.14
C ASN A 305 -3.60 13.18 27.29
N LYS A 306 -2.52 12.40 27.44
CA LYS A 306 -1.15 12.92 27.49
C LYS A 306 -0.75 13.64 26.19
N LEU A 307 -1.14 13.11 25.04
CA LEU A 307 -0.87 13.73 23.74
C LEU A 307 -1.56 15.09 23.63
N ASN A 308 -2.84 15.16 24.02
CA ASN A 308 -3.58 16.42 24.05
C ASN A 308 -2.93 17.43 25.00
N GLU A 309 -2.51 17.01 26.20
CA GLU A 309 -1.78 17.87 27.14
C GLU A 309 -0.46 18.39 26.55
N THR A 310 0.28 17.56 25.81
CA THR A 310 1.51 18.00 25.15
C THR A 310 1.23 18.95 23.98
N ASP A 311 0.17 18.71 23.20
CA ASP A 311 -0.23 19.58 22.11
C ASP A 311 -0.65 20.96 22.63
N ASP A 312 -1.37 21.01 23.75
CA ASP A 312 -1.78 22.28 24.35
C ASP A 312 -0.56 23.04 24.91
N LYS A 313 0.39 22.37 25.55
CA LYS A 313 1.68 22.98 25.94
C LYS A 313 2.47 23.50 24.73
N LEU A 314 2.45 22.77 23.61
CA LEU A 314 3.13 23.19 22.39
C LEU A 314 2.47 24.45 21.79
N LYS A 315 1.13 24.52 21.78
CA LYS A 315 0.39 25.72 21.39
C LYS A 315 0.71 26.92 22.28
N GLU A 316 0.77 26.72 23.60
CA GLU A 316 1.15 27.76 24.55
C GLU A 316 2.57 28.28 24.26
N ALA A 317 3.55 27.38 24.16
CA ALA A 317 4.93 27.73 23.84
C ALA A 317 5.06 28.46 22.49
N ASN A 318 4.36 28.00 21.45
CA ASN A 318 4.31 28.69 20.16
C ASN A 318 3.69 30.08 20.27
N GLY A 319 2.65 30.25 21.09
CA GLY A 319 2.05 31.55 21.39
C GLY A 319 3.04 32.49 22.08
N GLU A 320 3.84 31.99 23.01
CA GLU A 320 4.92 32.75 23.66
C GLU A 320 6.03 33.12 22.69
N ILE A 321 6.50 32.19 21.87
CA ILE A 321 7.49 32.44 20.81
C ILE A 321 6.99 33.53 19.87
N LYS A 322 5.71 33.49 19.48
CA LYS A 322 5.11 34.53 18.62
C LYS A 322 5.13 35.90 19.29
N LYS A 323 4.70 35.99 20.56
CA LYS A 323 4.75 37.25 21.34
C LYS A 323 6.18 37.79 21.48
N LEU A 324 7.15 36.90 21.72
CA LEU A 324 8.56 37.28 21.81
C LEU A 324 9.11 37.76 20.46
N SER A 325 8.74 37.11 19.36
CA SER A 325 9.09 37.53 18.00
C SER A 325 8.53 38.92 17.67
N GLU A 326 7.27 39.18 18.02
CA GLU A 326 6.64 40.50 17.87
C GLU A 326 7.36 41.57 18.71
N ARG A 327 7.72 41.26 19.96
CA ARG A 327 8.53 42.14 20.82
C ARG A 327 9.93 42.39 20.26
N LEU A 328 10.56 41.37 19.70
CA LEU A 328 11.88 41.51 19.07
C LEU A 328 11.78 42.42 17.84
N SER A 329 10.81 42.19 16.97
CA SER A 329 10.57 43.01 15.77
C SER A 329 10.29 44.47 16.13
N THR A 330 9.41 44.73 17.11
CA THR A 330 9.13 46.09 17.57
C THR A 330 10.37 46.73 18.20
N GLY A 331 11.13 46.00 19.01
CA GLY A 331 12.42 46.44 19.54
C GLY A 331 13.43 46.79 18.45
N GLN A 332 13.56 45.97 17.41
CA GLN A 332 14.41 46.24 16.25
C GLN A 332 13.97 47.50 15.50
N THR A 333 12.66 47.70 15.28
CA THR A 333 12.17 48.93 14.63
C THR A 333 12.44 50.18 15.48
N ASN A 334 12.32 50.09 16.80
CA ASN A 334 12.62 51.19 17.70
C ASN A 334 14.12 51.50 17.74
N ALA A 335 14.97 50.46 17.78
CA ALA A 335 16.42 50.63 17.66
C ALA A 335 16.80 51.30 16.34
N ALA A 336 16.21 50.87 15.22
CA ALA A 336 16.44 51.49 13.91
C ALA A 336 16.04 52.97 13.89
N LYS A 337 14.90 53.33 14.50
CA LYS A 337 14.48 54.74 14.67
C LYS A 337 15.50 55.54 15.49
N LEU A 338 15.92 55.03 16.64
CA LEU A 338 16.92 55.71 17.48
C LEU A 338 18.27 55.87 16.76
N TYR A 339 18.70 54.88 15.98
CA TYR A 339 19.91 55.01 15.16
C TYR A 339 19.76 56.11 14.09
N ALA A 340 18.59 56.23 13.47
CA ALA A 340 18.29 57.31 12.53
C ALA A 340 18.28 58.69 13.22
N ASP A 341 17.67 58.81 14.40
CA ASP A 341 17.63 60.05 15.18
C ASP A 341 19.03 60.49 15.63
N ILE A 342 19.87 59.55 16.10
CA ILE A 342 21.26 59.83 16.46
C ILE A 342 22.05 60.30 15.23
N ALA A 343 21.83 59.70 14.05
CA ALA A 343 22.47 60.14 12.82
C ALA A 343 22.05 61.58 12.45
N ALA A 344 20.76 61.90 12.56
CA ALA A 344 20.23 63.24 12.32
C ALA A 344 20.79 64.28 13.32
N LEU A 345 20.85 63.94 14.60
CA LEU A 345 21.45 64.80 15.63
C LEU A 345 22.95 65.02 15.40
N LYS A 346 23.70 63.99 15.00
CA LYS A 346 25.12 64.14 14.64
C LYS A 346 25.31 65.06 13.45
N LEU A 347 24.44 64.97 12.44
CA LEU A 347 24.46 65.88 11.28
C LEU A 347 24.16 67.32 11.72
N ASN A 348 23.14 67.51 12.56
CA ASN A 348 22.80 68.82 13.10
C ASN A 348 23.93 69.41 13.96
N SER A 349 24.58 68.61 14.82
CA SER A 349 25.74 69.07 15.59
C SER A 349 26.93 69.43 14.69
N ARG A 350 27.21 68.66 13.63
CA ARG A 350 28.22 69.05 12.62
C ARG A 350 27.84 70.37 11.93
N ARG A 351 26.57 70.54 11.58
CA ARG A 351 26.04 71.77 10.97
C ARG A 351 26.22 72.97 11.91
N LEU A 352 25.84 72.82 13.18
CA LEU A 352 25.99 73.84 14.22
C LEU A 352 27.46 74.18 14.47
N TYR A 353 28.33 73.17 14.54
CA TYR A 353 29.77 73.37 14.67
C TYR A 353 30.35 74.15 13.48
N GLY A 354 29.87 73.87 12.26
CA GLY A 354 30.23 74.64 11.08
C GLY A 354 29.71 76.09 11.07
N ILE A 355 28.59 76.37 11.72
CA ILE A 355 28.09 77.75 11.92
C ILE A 355 28.94 78.45 12.99
N LEU A 356 29.20 77.78 14.11
CA LEU A 356 30.00 78.30 15.21
C LEU A 356 31.45 78.61 14.77
N HIS A 357 32.06 77.71 14.00
CA HIS A 357 33.42 77.92 13.47
C HIS A 357 33.47 79.12 12.53
N ARG A 358 32.44 79.33 11.71
CA ARG A 358 32.32 80.52 10.85
C ARG A 358 32.08 81.80 11.65
N ALA A 359 31.28 81.74 12.71
CA ALA A 359 31.09 82.87 13.63
C ALA A 359 32.38 83.23 14.38
N VAL A 360 33.12 82.23 14.87
CA VAL A 360 34.43 82.43 15.52
C VAL A 360 35.45 83.03 14.56
N ASN A 361 35.48 82.58 13.30
CA ASN A 361 36.35 83.18 12.29
C ASN A 361 35.94 84.62 11.97
N ALA A 362 34.63 84.92 11.87
CA ALA A 362 34.16 86.30 11.71
C ALA A 362 34.54 87.21 12.90
N VAL A 363 34.52 86.68 14.14
CA VAL A 363 34.98 87.41 15.33
C VAL A 363 36.50 87.54 15.35
N LYS A 364 37.26 86.53 14.91
CA LYS A 364 38.72 86.64 14.73
C LYS A 364 39.09 87.67 13.67
N ASP A 365 38.35 87.74 12.57
CA ASP A 365 38.52 88.75 11.53
C ASP A 365 38.16 90.14 12.06
N ALA A 366 37.17 90.26 12.96
CA ALA A 366 36.85 91.51 13.65
C ALA A 366 37.96 91.97 14.61
N LEU A 367 38.59 91.02 15.32
CA LEU A 367 39.71 91.32 16.22
C LEU A 367 41.00 91.66 15.45
N ARG A 368 41.24 91.07 14.27
CA ARG A 368 42.37 91.43 13.38
C ARG A 368 42.29 92.85 12.82
N ILE A 369 41.09 93.46 12.76
CA ILE A 369 40.91 94.87 12.35
C ILE A 369 41.38 95.84 13.45
N HIS A 370 41.57 95.38 14.69
CA HIS A 370 42.08 96.21 15.79
C HIS A 370 43.61 96.22 15.95
N GLU A 371 44.36 95.38 15.22
CA GLU A 371 45.81 95.21 15.41
C GLU A 371 46.70 95.83 14.31
N THR A 372 46.14 96.55 13.34
CA THR A 372 46.95 97.33 12.37
C THR A 372 47.03 98.79 12.79
N PRO A 373 48.20 99.30 13.25
CA PRO A 373 48.40 100.72 13.46
C PRO A 373 48.66 101.39 12.10
N GLU A 374 48.02 102.54 11.90
CA GLU A 374 48.20 103.47 10.75
C GLU A 374 47.47 103.07 9.45
N GLU A 375 46.19 103.44 9.33
CA GLU A 375 45.51 103.72 8.05
C GLU A 375 44.19 104.50 8.31
N SER A 376 43.83 105.43 7.41
CA SER A 376 42.77 106.45 7.57
C SER A 376 41.36 105.92 7.93
N GLU A 377 40.58 106.71 8.68
CA GLU A 377 39.22 106.39 9.18
C GLU A 377 38.22 105.88 8.13
N GLU A 378 38.35 106.25 6.84
CA GLU A 378 37.44 105.79 5.77
C GLU A 378 37.60 104.30 5.41
N ILE A 379 38.81 103.74 5.54
CA ILE A 379 39.08 102.32 5.25
C ILE A 379 38.53 101.43 6.38
N ILE A 380 38.57 101.93 7.62
CA ILE A 380 38.04 101.24 8.81
C ILE A 380 36.51 101.11 8.70
N LEU A 381 35.81 102.14 8.24
CA LEU A 381 34.35 102.12 8.04
C LEU A 381 33.91 101.13 6.94
N SER A 382 34.64 101.03 5.82
CA SER A 382 34.34 100.08 4.74
C SER A 382 34.54 98.62 5.18
N LYS A 383 35.62 98.32 5.91
CA LYS A 383 35.88 96.99 6.50
C LYS A 383 34.83 96.61 7.54
N ARG A 384 34.33 97.58 8.33
CA ARG A 384 33.27 97.37 9.34
C ARG A 384 31.90 97.10 8.71
N LEU A 385 31.56 97.75 7.59
CA LEU A 385 30.34 97.47 6.81
C LEU A 385 30.37 96.09 6.14
N ALA A 386 31.51 95.68 5.59
CA ALA A 386 31.68 94.32 5.04
C ALA A 386 31.54 93.24 6.13
N LEU A 387 32.06 93.51 7.34
CA LEU A 387 31.98 92.60 8.47
C LEU A 387 30.55 92.49 9.05
N LEU A 388 29.82 93.61 9.13
CA LEU A 388 28.40 93.63 9.48
C LEU A 388 27.54 92.85 8.48
N ASN A 389 27.79 92.98 7.18
CA ASN A 389 27.09 92.19 6.15
C ASN A 389 27.40 90.69 6.24
N ASN A 390 28.65 90.32 6.54
CA ASN A 390 29.02 88.92 6.77
C ASN A 390 28.36 88.33 8.02
N LEU A 391 28.29 89.09 9.13
CA LEU A 391 27.56 88.67 10.33
C LEU A 391 26.05 88.54 10.09
N LEU A 392 25.47 89.42 9.28
CA LEU A 392 24.04 89.40 8.92
C LEU A 392 23.70 88.20 8.01
N GLN A 393 24.60 87.81 7.10
CA GLN A 393 24.46 86.56 6.32
C GLN A 393 24.58 85.29 7.19
N ILE A 394 25.43 85.30 8.21
CA ILE A 394 25.57 84.17 9.15
C ILE A 394 24.29 84.01 9.99
N LEU A 395 23.70 85.12 10.45
CA LEU A 395 22.44 85.12 11.21
C LEU A 395 21.24 84.70 10.36
N ASN A 396 21.11 85.20 9.12
CA ASN A 396 20.02 84.78 8.22
C ASN A 396 20.08 83.29 7.83
N ARG A 397 21.29 82.70 7.76
CA ARG A 397 21.43 81.24 7.57
C ARG A 397 21.13 80.43 8.83
N ALA A 398 21.28 81.01 10.02
CA ALA A 398 20.90 80.38 11.28
C ALA A 398 19.37 80.39 11.48
N GLU A 399 18.67 81.42 11.02
CA GLU A 399 17.21 81.55 11.15
C GLU A 399 16.46 80.59 10.20
N MET A 400 16.97 80.36 8.98
CA MET A 400 16.42 79.35 8.06
C MET A 400 16.58 77.90 8.59
N SER A 401 17.48 77.67 9.55
CA SER A 401 17.73 76.37 10.18
C SER A 401 16.67 75.98 11.24
N GLU A 402 15.90 76.93 11.79
CA GLU A 402 14.83 76.62 12.75
C GLU A 402 13.52 76.19 12.08
N LYS A 403 13.24 76.66 10.86
CA LYS A 403 12.00 76.31 10.13
C LYS A 403 11.97 74.86 9.61
N GLU A 404 13.12 74.20 9.44
CA GLU A 404 13.22 72.79 9.01
C GLU A 404 13.02 71.78 10.16
N ARG A 405 12.79 72.22 11.40
CA ARG A 405 12.55 71.33 12.56
C ARG A 405 11.07 70.97 12.80
N TYR A 406 10.14 71.55 12.03
CA TYR A 406 8.68 71.40 12.23
C TYR A 406 7.92 70.80 11.03
N LEU A 407 8.64 70.17 10.09
CA LEU A 407 8.11 69.21 9.11
C LEU A 407 8.90 67.90 9.27
#